data_AF-A0A358EP10-F1
#
_entry.id   AF-A0A358EP10-F1
#
_cell.length_a   1.000
_cell.length_b   1.000
_cell.length_c   1.000
_cell.angle_alpha   90.00
_cell.angle_beta   90.00
_cell.angle_gamma   90.00
#
_symmetry.space_group_name_H-M   'P 1'
#
loop_
_entity.id
_entity.type
_entity.pdbx_description
1 polymer ?
#
loop_
_entity_poly.entity_id
_entity_poly.type
_entity_poly.pdbx_seq_one_letter_code
_entity_poly.pdbx_strand_id
1 'polypeptide(L)'
;MGKTPVPLSAIIILLGTMAGHAALQPAKIFSNHMVLQQDANVPIWGIADAKKMVTVRFDGQTVRTKTDSKGQWKAWFKPMKANSTGRELQVTSGEQSFTIHDVLVGEVWFSGGQSNMGYTVRGMANRLPEGKALADTADFPEFRYRKINEKDSPNLKDDITGGSWLVCSPKTVHHFSGVGFIFARRLHIELKVPIGIIDCSWGGKPIEPFIPIKAFTGHPTLEKLGKLTKAGKIETIKEIRGGTFVRSPAWLAGAIYNSRIHPIVPYAIRGAIWYQAESNCGIGEDPRDYAHKMRALISGWRKAWNQPSLPFYYVQLPQWDSYAWTYAREEQRRAMNVSNTGMVVTIDLDHQNDIHPPNKIDVGERLALWPLAKVYSRKIHFSGPLYRSIKIDNEAIHVEFDQVHKGLMAGKATVGRVTEIKNGILNGFEITGKDGVWH
;
A
#
# COMPACT_ATOMS: atom_id res chain seq x y z
N MET A 1 90.84 -8.46 -2.62
CA MET A 1 89.57 -7.71 -2.44
C MET A 1 88.42 -8.60 -2.89
N GLY A 2 87.83 -9.36 -1.97
CA GLY A 2 86.65 -10.19 -2.23
C GLY A 2 85.38 -9.42 -1.89
N LYS A 3 84.36 -9.50 -2.75
CA LYS A 3 83.01 -9.02 -2.45
C LYS A 3 82.07 -10.23 -2.41
N THR A 4 81.63 -10.58 -1.22
CA THR A 4 80.56 -11.54 -0.94
C THR A 4 79.19 -10.88 -1.20
N PRO A 5 78.22 -11.58 -1.81
CA PRO A 5 76.85 -11.07 -1.92
C PRO A 5 76.06 -11.41 -0.65
N VAL A 6 75.32 -10.43 -0.14
CA VAL A 6 74.40 -10.55 1.01
C VAL A 6 73.06 -11.13 0.51
N PRO A 7 72.43 -12.10 1.19
CA PRO A 7 71.14 -12.61 0.79
C PRO A 7 70.01 -11.67 1.24
N LEU A 8 69.06 -11.42 0.35
CA LEU A 8 67.86 -10.63 0.61
C LEU A 8 66.82 -11.51 1.32
N SER A 9 66.66 -11.33 2.64
CA SER A 9 65.61 -12.02 3.41
C SER A 9 64.22 -11.49 3.04
N ALA A 10 63.39 -12.33 2.42
CA ALA A 10 62.00 -12.02 2.13
C ALA A 10 61.16 -12.06 3.42
N ILE A 11 60.68 -10.89 3.86
CA ILE A 11 59.69 -10.78 4.94
C ILE A 11 58.32 -11.13 4.37
N ILE A 12 57.78 -12.28 4.77
CA ILE A 12 56.39 -12.66 4.50
C ILE A 12 55.51 -11.94 5.53
N ILE A 13 54.84 -10.88 5.10
CA ILE A 13 53.80 -10.21 5.90
C ILE A 13 52.54 -11.07 5.81
N LEU A 14 52.24 -11.82 6.87
CA LEU A 14 50.97 -12.51 7.04
C LEU A 14 49.87 -11.45 7.26
N LEU A 15 49.23 -11.02 6.17
CA LEU A 15 47.99 -10.24 6.22
C LEU A 15 46.87 -11.15 6.75
N GLY A 16 46.75 -11.23 8.08
CA GLY A 16 45.59 -11.84 8.73
C GLY A 16 44.34 -11.08 8.30
N THR A 17 43.49 -11.71 7.49
CA THR A 17 42.17 -11.17 7.17
C THR A 17 41.35 -11.18 8.46
N MET A 18 41.25 -10.05 9.14
CA MET A 18 40.21 -9.87 10.15
C MET A 18 38.87 -9.98 9.41
N ALA A 19 38.21 -11.13 9.55
CA ALA A 19 36.84 -11.28 9.11
C ALA A 19 36.00 -10.28 9.92
N GLY A 20 35.57 -9.19 9.27
CA GLY A 20 34.68 -8.22 9.88
C GLY A 20 33.40 -8.93 10.29
N HIS A 21 33.06 -8.87 11.57
CA HIS A 21 31.82 -9.43 12.09
C HIS A 21 30.67 -8.49 11.70
N ALA A 22 29.70 -8.99 10.94
CA ALA A 22 28.44 -8.30 10.71
C ALA A 22 27.55 -8.46 11.95
N ALA A 23 27.04 -7.34 12.48
CA ALA A 23 26.08 -7.38 13.57
C ALA A 23 24.82 -8.15 13.15
N LEU A 24 24.36 -9.09 14.00
CA LEU A 24 23.06 -9.73 13.83
C LEU A 24 21.96 -8.66 13.83
N GLN A 25 21.32 -8.49 12.68
CA GLN A 25 20.32 -7.44 12.49
C GLN A 25 19.16 -7.97 11.66
N PRO A 26 18.00 -8.23 12.28
CA PRO A 26 16.74 -8.37 11.54
C PRO A 26 16.45 -7.11 10.71
N ALA A 27 15.73 -7.26 9.60
CA ALA A 27 15.34 -6.13 8.76
C ALA A 27 14.59 -5.07 9.55
N LYS A 28 14.81 -3.78 9.25
CA LYS A 28 14.31 -2.65 10.07
C LYS A 28 12.80 -2.46 10.04
N ILE A 29 12.08 -3.22 9.23
CA ILE A 29 10.62 -3.32 9.32
C ILE A 29 10.18 -4.00 10.63
N PHE A 30 11.02 -4.87 11.19
CA PHE A 30 10.78 -5.57 12.44
C PHE A 30 11.24 -4.69 13.62
N SER A 31 10.30 -4.30 14.47
CA SER A 31 10.56 -3.53 15.68
C SER A 31 9.54 -3.90 16.75
N ASN A 32 9.74 -3.40 17.98
CA ASN A 32 8.77 -3.59 19.06
C ASN A 32 7.36 -3.13 18.63
N HIS A 33 6.34 -3.72 19.25
CA HIS A 33 4.91 -3.43 18.98
C HIS A 33 4.43 -3.84 17.59
N MET A 34 5.11 -4.73 16.88
CA MET A 34 4.68 -5.15 15.53
C MET A 34 3.54 -6.19 15.56
N VAL A 35 2.87 -6.38 14.41
CA VAL A 35 1.85 -7.43 14.20
C VAL A 35 2.30 -8.36 13.08
N LEU A 36 2.43 -9.65 13.36
CA LEU A 36 2.65 -10.68 12.35
C LEU A 36 1.31 -11.18 11.78
N GLN A 37 1.29 -11.51 10.49
CA GLN A 37 0.09 -11.99 9.81
C GLN A 37 -0.31 -13.39 10.29
N GLN A 38 -1.57 -13.57 10.66
CA GLN A 38 -2.17 -14.85 10.99
C GLN A 38 -2.51 -15.66 9.74
N ASP A 39 -2.65 -16.98 9.89
CA ASP A 39 -3.10 -17.91 8.85
C ASP A 39 -2.28 -17.85 7.53
N ALA A 40 -1.01 -17.47 7.62
CA ALA A 40 -0.05 -17.46 6.52
C ALA A 40 1.34 -17.84 7.01
N ASN A 41 2.20 -18.33 6.11
CA ASN A 41 3.62 -18.46 6.42
C ASN A 41 4.22 -17.07 6.64
N VAL A 42 4.94 -16.88 7.75
CA VAL A 42 5.47 -15.58 8.16
C VAL A 42 6.99 -15.57 8.00
N PRO A 43 7.54 -14.81 7.05
CA PRO A 43 8.98 -14.67 6.90
C PRO A 43 9.55 -13.67 7.91
N ILE A 44 10.66 -14.04 8.54
CA ILE A 44 11.57 -13.14 9.25
C ILE A 44 12.91 -13.19 8.53
N TRP A 45 13.53 -12.04 8.29
CA TRP A 45 14.78 -11.95 7.56
C TRP A 45 15.67 -10.84 8.10
N GLY A 46 16.94 -10.86 7.69
CA GLY A 46 17.92 -9.87 8.10
C GLY A 46 19.31 -10.20 7.57
N ILE A 47 20.30 -9.62 8.23
CA ILE A 47 21.71 -9.87 8.00
C ILE A 47 22.37 -10.40 9.28
N ALA A 48 23.44 -11.17 9.12
CA ALA A 48 24.36 -11.59 10.17
C ALA A 48 25.68 -12.02 9.50
N ASP A 49 26.66 -12.47 10.28
CA ASP A 49 27.87 -13.10 9.76
C ASP A 49 27.58 -14.18 8.70
N ALA A 50 28.32 -14.16 7.60
CA ALA A 50 28.14 -15.09 6.48
C ALA A 50 28.37 -16.56 6.90
N LYS A 51 27.58 -17.47 6.31
CA LYS A 51 27.62 -18.93 6.56
C LYS A 51 27.38 -19.35 8.03
N LYS A 52 26.82 -18.49 8.88
CA LYS A 52 26.45 -18.79 10.27
C LYS A 52 25.01 -19.27 10.38
N MET A 53 24.74 -20.04 11.43
CA MET A 53 23.41 -20.46 11.81
C MET A 53 22.67 -19.32 12.50
N VAL A 54 21.47 -19.00 12.02
CA VAL A 54 20.53 -18.08 12.68
C VAL A 54 19.35 -18.91 13.19
N THR A 55 18.98 -18.69 14.45
CA THR A 55 17.78 -19.28 15.07
C THR A 55 16.78 -18.19 15.39
N VAL A 56 15.53 -18.36 14.96
CA VAL A 56 14.42 -17.44 15.21
C VAL A 56 13.37 -18.18 16.04
N ARG A 57 12.95 -17.59 17.16
CA ARG A 57 11.95 -18.16 18.07
C ARG A 57 10.79 -17.19 18.29
N PHE A 58 9.58 -17.70 18.16
CA PHE A 58 8.35 -16.96 18.43
C PHE A 58 7.17 -17.93 18.55
N ASP A 59 6.25 -17.68 19.48
CA ASP A 59 5.00 -18.44 19.64
C ASP A 59 5.19 -19.98 19.65
N GLY A 60 6.14 -20.46 20.47
CA GLY A 60 6.48 -21.88 20.57
C GLY A 60 7.20 -22.47 19.34
N GLN A 61 7.32 -21.72 18.24
CA GLN A 61 8.05 -22.15 17.06
C GLN A 61 9.54 -21.80 17.19
N THR A 62 10.41 -22.72 16.76
CA THR A 62 11.85 -22.49 16.59
C THR A 62 12.21 -22.83 15.16
N VAL A 63 12.72 -21.84 14.41
CA VAL A 63 13.15 -22.00 13.02
C VAL A 63 14.64 -21.72 12.93
N ARG A 64 15.38 -22.58 12.22
CA ARG A 64 16.81 -22.44 11.99
C ARG A 64 17.09 -22.26 10.51
N THR A 65 17.99 -21.33 10.19
CA THR A 65 18.43 -21.06 8.81
C THR A 65 19.93 -20.75 8.80
N LYS A 66 20.55 -20.73 7.62
CA LYS A 66 21.95 -20.30 7.46
C LYS A 66 21.98 -19.01 6.67
N THR A 67 22.86 -18.09 7.06
CA THR A 67 23.19 -16.94 6.21
C THR A 67 23.89 -17.40 4.94
N ASP A 68 23.62 -16.70 3.84
CA ASP A 68 24.30 -16.89 2.57
C ASP A 68 25.72 -16.29 2.58
N SER A 69 26.39 -16.27 1.43
CA SER A 69 27.73 -15.69 1.27
C SER A 69 27.79 -14.17 1.47
N LYS A 70 26.63 -13.49 1.43
CA LYS A 70 26.48 -12.05 1.67
C LYS A 70 25.98 -11.74 3.09
N GLY A 71 25.80 -12.77 3.93
CA GLY A 71 25.27 -12.60 5.29
C GLY A 71 23.76 -12.49 5.37
N GLN A 72 23.02 -12.63 4.25
CA GLN A 72 21.56 -12.54 4.25
C GLN A 72 20.94 -13.85 4.73
N TRP A 73 19.90 -13.76 5.54
CA TRP A 73 19.15 -14.92 6.03
C TRP A 73 17.65 -14.69 5.97
N LYS A 74 16.90 -15.79 5.86
CA LYS A 74 15.44 -15.80 5.92
C LYS A 74 14.96 -17.08 6.61
N ALA A 75 14.03 -16.92 7.54
CA ALA A 75 13.36 -17.98 8.29
C ALA A 75 11.85 -17.85 8.11
N TRP A 76 11.12 -18.96 8.06
CA TRP A 76 9.67 -18.98 7.86
C TRP A 76 8.99 -19.66 9.04
N PHE A 77 8.17 -18.92 9.76
CA PHE A 77 7.22 -19.52 10.70
C PHE A 77 6.04 -20.11 9.93
N LYS A 78 5.52 -21.24 10.42
CA LYS A 78 4.26 -21.82 9.98
C LYS A 78 3.09 -20.91 10.38
N PRO A 79 1.90 -21.06 9.76
CA PRO A 79 0.74 -20.27 10.10
C PRO A 79 0.43 -20.28 11.59
N MET A 80 0.19 -19.09 12.14
CA MET A 80 -0.17 -18.86 13.55
C MET A 80 -1.60 -18.33 13.63
N LYS A 81 -2.23 -18.54 14.78
CA LYS A 81 -3.52 -17.93 15.11
C LYS A 81 -3.30 -16.56 15.76
N ALA A 82 -4.29 -15.68 15.62
CA ALA A 82 -4.24 -14.38 16.28
C ALA A 82 -4.01 -14.51 17.78
N ASN A 83 -3.25 -13.57 18.34
CA ASN A 83 -3.08 -13.37 19.76
C ASN A 83 -3.03 -11.88 20.09
N SER A 84 -3.72 -11.49 21.14
CA SER A 84 -3.79 -10.09 21.61
C SER A 84 -2.81 -9.78 22.74
N THR A 85 -2.03 -10.77 23.18
CA THR A 85 -1.02 -10.61 24.24
C THR A 85 0.36 -10.55 23.62
N GLY A 86 1.04 -9.42 23.82
CA GLY A 86 2.41 -9.20 23.35
C GLY A 86 3.37 -10.30 23.77
N ARG A 87 4.16 -10.80 22.82
CA ARG A 87 5.18 -11.84 23.04
C ARG A 87 6.54 -11.38 22.53
N GLU A 88 7.59 -12.06 22.98
CA GLU A 88 8.94 -11.83 22.49
C GLU A 88 9.24 -12.68 21.25
N LEU A 89 9.77 -12.03 20.21
CA LEU A 89 10.44 -12.70 19.10
C LEU A 89 11.94 -12.57 19.30
N GLN A 90 12.63 -13.71 19.38
CA GLN A 90 14.07 -13.76 19.63
C GLN A 90 14.81 -14.28 18.41
N VAL A 91 15.89 -13.59 18.03
CA VAL A 91 16.80 -13.97 16.94
C VAL A 91 18.19 -14.15 17.53
N THR A 92 18.84 -15.29 17.28
CA THR A 92 20.19 -15.57 17.80
C THR A 92 21.11 -16.10 16.72
N SER A 93 22.39 -15.72 16.74
CA SER A 93 23.45 -16.22 15.87
C SER A 93 24.78 -16.23 16.61
N GLY A 94 25.32 -17.41 16.92
CA GLY A 94 26.47 -17.52 17.83
C GLY A 94 26.13 -16.93 19.21
N GLU A 95 26.95 -15.99 19.68
CA GLU A 95 26.75 -15.27 20.94
C GLU A 95 25.83 -14.03 20.81
N GLN A 96 25.51 -13.62 19.58
CA GLN A 96 24.64 -12.46 19.35
C GLN A 96 23.17 -12.84 19.52
N SER A 97 22.41 -11.95 20.16
CA SER A 97 20.96 -12.06 20.34
C SER A 97 20.29 -10.72 20.05
N PHE A 98 19.09 -10.78 19.47
CA PHE A 98 18.23 -9.64 19.23
C PHE A 98 16.79 -10.02 19.61
N THR A 99 16.16 -9.23 20.47
CA THR A 99 14.78 -9.46 20.93
C THR A 99 13.87 -8.34 20.46
N ILE A 100 12.72 -8.71 19.93
CA ILE A 100 11.62 -7.81 19.60
C ILE A 100 10.51 -8.05 20.60
N HIS A 101 10.10 -7.00 21.29
CA HIS A 101 9.10 -7.05 22.35
C HIS A 101 7.71 -6.65 21.86
N ASP A 102 6.68 -7.12 22.56
CA ASP A 102 5.27 -6.82 22.26
C ASP A 102 4.87 -7.15 20.80
N VAL A 103 5.24 -8.34 20.33
CA VAL A 103 4.84 -8.85 19.03
C VAL A 103 3.47 -9.52 19.15
N LEU A 104 2.50 -9.04 18.37
CA LEU A 104 1.16 -9.61 18.25
C LEU A 104 1.04 -10.47 16.98
N VAL A 105 0.01 -11.31 16.91
CA VAL A 105 -0.39 -12.00 15.67
C VAL A 105 -1.84 -11.60 15.34
N GLY A 106 -2.09 -11.23 14.09
CA GLY A 106 -3.40 -10.72 13.66
C GLY A 106 -3.46 -10.50 12.15
N GLU A 107 -4.24 -9.52 11.70
CA GLU A 107 -4.33 -9.17 10.27
C GLU A 107 -3.42 -8.01 9.93
N VAL A 108 -2.62 -8.14 8.87
CA VAL A 108 -1.71 -7.09 8.41
C VAL A 108 -2.13 -6.63 7.03
N TRP A 109 -2.42 -5.33 6.90
CA TRP A 109 -2.80 -4.71 5.65
C TRP A 109 -1.77 -3.70 5.19
N PHE A 110 -1.50 -3.72 3.89
CA PHE A 110 -0.63 -2.75 3.24
C PHE A 110 -1.44 -1.57 2.72
N SER A 111 -1.04 -0.34 3.03
CA SER A 111 -1.67 0.89 2.58
C SER A 111 -0.73 1.63 1.63
N GLY A 112 -1.23 2.00 0.45
CA GLY A 112 -0.51 2.80 -0.52
C GLY A 112 -1.39 3.85 -1.18
N GLY A 113 -0.75 4.78 -1.88
CA GLY A 113 -1.44 5.85 -2.61
C GLY A 113 -0.79 7.19 -2.33
N GLN A 114 -1.55 8.26 -2.56
CA GLN A 114 -1.03 9.62 -2.42
C GLN A 114 -1.63 10.37 -1.22
N SER A 115 -1.77 11.69 -1.31
CA SER A 115 -2.15 12.57 -0.21
C SER A 115 -3.50 12.22 0.42
N ASN A 116 -4.48 11.72 -0.33
CA ASN A 116 -5.74 11.27 0.25
C ASN A 116 -5.61 9.97 1.08
N MET A 117 -4.73 9.04 0.70
CA MET A 117 -4.36 7.91 1.58
C MET A 117 -3.53 8.40 2.77
N GLY A 118 -2.58 9.30 2.54
CA GLY A 118 -1.72 9.86 3.59
C GLY A 118 -2.37 10.93 4.45
N TYR A 119 -3.64 11.26 4.19
CA TYR A 119 -4.37 12.30 4.90
C TYR A 119 -4.53 11.88 6.35
N THR A 120 -4.02 12.68 7.28
CA THR A 120 -3.86 12.21 8.67
C THR A 120 -5.16 12.26 9.45
N VAL A 121 -5.25 11.45 10.51
CA VAL A 121 -6.31 11.56 11.52
C VAL A 121 -6.36 12.96 12.12
N ARG A 122 -5.21 13.63 12.30
CA ARG A 122 -5.18 15.05 12.70
C ARG A 122 -5.89 15.96 11.70
N GLY A 123 -5.59 15.81 10.40
CA GLY A 123 -6.24 16.60 9.35
C GLY A 123 -7.76 16.41 9.35
N MET A 124 -8.20 15.16 9.54
CA MET A 124 -9.62 14.81 9.66
C MET A 124 -10.25 15.44 10.91
N ALA A 125 -9.63 15.27 12.08
CA ALA A 125 -10.12 15.78 13.36
C ALA A 125 -10.21 17.31 13.41
N ASN A 126 -9.30 18.02 12.74
CA ASN A 126 -9.31 19.47 12.68
C ASN A 126 -10.48 20.03 11.87
N ARG A 127 -11.09 19.21 10.99
CA ARG A 127 -12.11 19.65 10.02
C ARG A 127 -13.45 18.96 10.17
N LEU A 128 -13.54 17.92 11.02
CA LEU A 128 -14.76 17.16 11.29
C LEU A 128 -14.90 16.85 12.78
N PRO A 129 -15.97 17.29 13.45
CA PRO A 129 -16.25 16.94 14.85
C PRO A 129 -16.28 15.42 15.11
N GLU A 130 -16.87 14.64 14.22
CA GLU A 130 -16.92 13.17 14.31
C GLU A 130 -15.51 12.58 14.22
N GLY A 131 -14.67 13.16 13.36
CA GLY A 131 -13.26 12.78 13.25
C GLY A 131 -12.47 13.08 14.52
N LYS A 132 -12.77 14.21 15.17
CA LYS A 132 -12.16 14.58 16.45
C LYS A 132 -12.58 13.60 17.56
N ALA A 133 -13.87 13.30 17.67
CA ALA A 133 -14.39 12.35 18.66
C ALA A 133 -13.74 10.96 18.52
N LEU A 134 -13.56 10.48 17.28
CA LEU A 134 -12.87 9.22 17.01
C LEU A 134 -11.38 9.26 17.38
N ALA A 135 -10.70 10.39 17.16
CA ALA A 135 -9.29 10.55 17.53
C ALA A 135 -9.09 10.62 19.05
N ASP A 136 -9.94 11.37 19.75
CA ASP A 136 -9.87 11.55 21.21
C ASP A 136 -10.09 10.22 21.96
N THR A 137 -10.85 9.30 21.37
CA THR A 137 -11.20 7.98 21.96
C THR A 137 -10.42 6.82 21.35
N ALA A 138 -9.37 7.09 20.58
CA ALA A 138 -8.60 6.07 19.85
C ALA A 138 -7.65 5.25 20.74
N ASP A 139 -8.17 4.54 21.73
CA ASP A 139 -7.40 3.66 22.60
C ASP A 139 -7.54 2.19 22.17
N PHE A 140 -6.76 1.82 21.14
CA PHE A 140 -6.80 0.48 20.54
C PHE A 140 -5.41 -0.17 20.64
N PRO A 141 -5.03 -0.71 21.81
CA PRO A 141 -3.73 -1.34 22.01
C PRO A 141 -3.54 -2.66 21.26
N GLU A 142 -4.44 -3.05 20.35
CA GLU A 142 -4.25 -4.15 19.39
C GLU A 142 -4.12 -3.65 17.94
N PHE A 143 -4.28 -2.35 17.72
CA PHE A 143 -3.98 -1.70 16.47
C PHE A 143 -2.51 -1.25 16.48
N ARG A 144 -1.77 -1.60 15.43
CA ARG A 144 -0.37 -1.20 15.24
C ARG A 144 -0.15 -0.56 13.89
N TYR A 145 0.59 0.55 13.88
CA TYR A 145 0.83 1.34 12.68
C TYR A 145 2.30 1.43 12.36
N ARG A 146 2.67 1.21 11.09
CA ARG A 146 4.03 1.39 10.60
C ARG A 146 4.04 2.26 9.36
N LYS A 147 4.48 3.51 9.52
CA LYS A 147 4.77 4.39 8.38
C LYS A 147 6.11 4.02 7.76
N ILE A 148 6.17 3.94 6.43
CA ILE A 148 7.40 3.88 5.65
C ILE A 148 7.62 5.22 4.96
N ASN A 149 8.74 5.86 5.27
CA ASN A 149 9.03 7.23 4.85
C ASN A 149 10.39 7.39 4.16
N GLU A 150 10.86 6.33 3.49
CA GLU A 150 12.14 6.35 2.80
C GLU A 150 12.16 7.33 1.64
N LYS A 151 13.32 7.95 1.40
CA LYS A 151 13.50 8.80 0.23
C LYS A 151 13.32 7.97 -1.05
N ASP A 152 12.63 8.55 -2.04
CA ASP A 152 12.39 7.92 -3.34
C ASP A 152 13.73 7.59 -4.01
N SER A 153 13.83 6.43 -4.70
CA SER A 153 15.10 6.00 -5.29
C SER A 153 14.91 5.29 -6.63
N PRO A 154 15.70 5.64 -7.67
CA PRO A 154 15.66 4.89 -8.94
C PRO A 154 16.24 3.48 -8.80
N ASN A 155 16.95 3.19 -7.70
CA ASN A 155 17.60 1.90 -7.46
C ASN A 155 16.91 1.16 -6.32
N LEU A 156 16.84 -0.17 -6.45
CA LEU A 156 16.35 -1.05 -5.38
C LEU A 156 17.15 -0.82 -4.10
N LYS A 157 16.43 -0.79 -2.98
CA LYS A 157 17.00 -0.81 -1.63
C LYS A 157 16.73 -2.17 -1.00
N ASP A 158 17.71 -2.67 -0.26
CA ASP A 158 17.60 -3.97 0.42
C ASP A 158 16.89 -3.87 1.76
N ASP A 159 16.96 -2.71 2.42
CA ASP A 159 16.29 -2.43 3.70
C ASP A 159 15.89 -0.94 3.79
N ILE A 160 15.01 -0.62 4.74
CA ILE A 160 14.64 0.74 5.11
C ILE A 160 15.70 1.35 6.05
N THR A 161 15.64 2.66 6.29
CA THR A 161 16.62 3.36 7.14
C THR A 161 16.29 3.30 8.63
N GLY A 162 15.02 3.07 8.99
CA GLY A 162 14.61 2.86 10.38
C GLY A 162 13.13 3.17 10.64
N GLY A 163 12.82 3.57 11.87
CA GLY A 163 11.47 3.83 12.38
C GLY A 163 10.88 2.63 13.14
N SER A 164 9.67 2.81 13.67
CA SER A 164 9.06 1.84 14.60
C SER A 164 7.58 1.64 14.30
N TRP A 165 7.06 0.48 14.71
CA TRP A 165 5.63 0.27 14.88
C TRP A 165 5.11 1.09 16.06
N LEU A 166 3.95 1.71 15.88
CA LEU A 166 3.29 2.54 16.88
C LEU A 166 2.02 1.85 17.37
N VAL A 167 1.84 1.83 18.69
CA VAL A 167 0.57 1.47 19.35
C VAL A 167 -0.46 2.56 19.06
N CYS A 168 -1.70 2.20 18.70
CA CYS A 168 -2.79 3.17 18.60
C CYS A 168 -3.23 3.62 19.99
N SER A 169 -3.12 4.91 20.24
CA SER A 169 -3.60 5.59 21.43
C SER A 169 -4.06 7.00 21.01
N PRO A 170 -4.82 7.73 21.85
CA PRO A 170 -5.15 9.13 21.57
C PRO A 170 -3.91 10.00 21.33
N LYS A 171 -2.75 9.64 21.88
CA LYS A 171 -1.48 10.38 21.69
C LYS A 171 -0.84 10.14 20.31
N THR A 172 -0.98 8.95 19.74
CA THR A 172 -0.26 8.52 18.54
C THR A 172 -1.11 8.56 17.28
N VAL A 173 -2.44 8.37 17.41
CA VAL A 173 -3.37 8.20 16.29
C VAL A 173 -3.34 9.37 15.31
N HIS A 174 -3.06 10.58 15.80
CA HIS A 174 -3.01 11.80 15.00
C HIS A 174 -2.01 11.75 13.83
N HIS A 175 -1.01 10.87 13.90
CA HIS A 175 0.00 10.68 12.86
C HIS A 175 -0.35 9.60 11.84
N PHE A 176 -1.44 8.85 12.06
CA PHE A 176 -1.85 7.77 11.19
C PHE A 176 -2.62 8.32 9.99
N SER A 177 -2.62 7.58 8.88
CA SER A 177 -3.61 7.74 7.82
C SER A 177 -5.02 7.67 8.41
N GLY A 178 -5.86 8.67 8.12
CA GLY A 178 -7.27 8.69 8.51
C GLY A 178 -8.04 7.53 7.88
N VAL A 179 -7.81 7.27 6.60
CA VAL A 179 -8.42 6.13 5.90
C VAL A 179 -7.95 4.80 6.50
N GLY A 180 -6.64 4.65 6.71
CA GLY A 180 -6.05 3.46 7.31
C GLY A 180 -6.53 3.21 8.74
N PHE A 181 -6.63 4.26 9.56
CA PHE A 181 -7.16 4.19 10.92
C PHE A 181 -8.61 3.68 10.94
N ILE A 182 -9.50 4.30 10.16
CA ILE A 182 -10.91 3.92 10.14
C ILE A 182 -11.09 2.50 9.59
N PHE A 183 -10.38 2.17 8.50
CA PHE A 183 -10.37 0.83 7.92
C PHE A 183 -9.99 -0.25 8.96
N ALA A 184 -8.86 -0.08 9.63
CA ALA A 184 -8.39 -1.06 10.59
C ALA A 184 -9.19 -1.05 11.90
N ARG A 185 -9.74 0.10 12.34
CA ARG A 185 -10.71 0.16 13.43
C ARG A 185 -11.95 -0.69 13.12
N ARG A 186 -12.51 -0.55 11.91
CA ARG A 186 -13.68 -1.34 11.50
C ARG A 186 -13.38 -2.84 11.46
N LEU A 187 -12.24 -3.24 10.88
CA LEU A 187 -11.82 -4.64 10.89
C LEU A 187 -11.61 -5.17 12.30
N HIS A 188 -10.96 -4.41 13.18
CA HIS A 188 -10.72 -4.83 14.56
C HIS A 188 -12.02 -5.10 15.31
N ILE A 189 -13.01 -4.20 15.21
CA ILE A 189 -14.34 -4.35 15.83
C ILE A 189 -15.04 -5.64 15.35
N GLU A 190 -14.99 -5.91 14.05
CA GLU A 190 -15.73 -7.01 13.41
C GLU A 190 -15.04 -8.38 13.52
N LEU A 191 -13.71 -8.38 13.55
CA LEU A 191 -12.91 -9.60 13.57
C LEU A 191 -12.44 -9.97 14.99
N LYS A 192 -12.35 -8.99 15.90
CA LYS A 192 -11.85 -9.15 17.28
C LYS A 192 -10.44 -9.75 17.32
N VAL A 193 -9.57 -9.27 16.44
CA VAL A 193 -8.15 -9.64 16.36
C VAL A 193 -7.28 -8.40 16.18
N PRO A 194 -5.99 -8.44 16.53
CA PRO A 194 -5.08 -7.34 16.26
C PRO A 194 -4.99 -6.98 14.78
N ILE A 195 -4.83 -5.70 14.48
CA ILE A 195 -4.71 -5.20 13.12
C ILE A 195 -3.43 -4.38 12.98
N GLY A 196 -2.58 -4.76 12.04
CA GLY A 196 -1.39 -4.02 11.61
C GLY A 196 -1.64 -3.27 10.31
N ILE A 197 -1.31 -1.98 10.25
CA ILE A 197 -1.24 -1.22 8.99
C ILE A 197 0.22 -0.87 8.69
N ILE A 198 0.72 -1.31 7.54
CA ILE A 198 1.97 -0.83 6.96
C ILE A 198 1.61 0.21 5.90
N ASP A 199 1.91 1.48 6.15
CA ASP A 199 1.54 2.60 5.28
C ASP A 199 2.74 3.16 4.52
N CYS A 200 2.65 3.08 3.19
CA CYS A 200 3.60 3.62 2.22
C CYS A 200 3.02 4.79 1.41
N SER A 201 1.93 5.41 1.84
CA SER A 201 1.35 6.56 1.13
C SER A 201 2.30 7.74 1.01
N TRP A 202 2.31 8.41 -0.15
CA TRP A 202 3.21 9.52 -0.45
C TRP A 202 2.56 10.58 -1.35
N GLY A 203 2.39 11.79 -0.82
CA GLY A 203 1.61 12.85 -1.44
C GLY A 203 2.20 13.41 -2.73
N GLY A 204 1.32 13.83 -3.65
CA GLY A 204 1.71 14.51 -4.89
C GLY A 204 2.46 13.62 -5.88
N LYS A 205 2.14 12.32 -5.92
CA LYS A 205 2.81 11.34 -6.77
C LYS A 205 1.81 10.65 -7.68
N PRO A 206 2.13 10.51 -8.97
CA PRO A 206 1.34 9.72 -9.88
C PRO A 206 1.56 8.23 -9.58
N ILE A 207 0.84 7.33 -10.23
CA ILE A 207 0.86 5.89 -9.93
C ILE A 207 2.19 5.20 -10.28
N GLU A 208 2.91 5.68 -11.28
CA GLU A 208 4.03 5.01 -11.93
C GLU A 208 5.19 4.68 -10.96
N PRO A 209 5.62 5.60 -10.06
CA PRO A 209 6.64 5.29 -9.05
C PRO A 209 6.31 4.10 -8.13
N PHE A 210 5.04 3.79 -7.91
CA PHE A 210 4.61 2.71 -7.02
C PHE A 210 4.60 1.34 -7.71
N ILE A 211 4.68 1.32 -9.04
CA ILE A 211 4.65 0.10 -9.84
C ILE A 211 6.08 -0.40 -10.02
N PRO A 212 6.41 -1.67 -9.71
CA PRO A 212 7.72 -2.21 -10.04
C PRO A 212 7.94 -2.14 -11.55
N ILE A 213 9.10 -1.64 -12.00
CA ILE A 213 9.39 -1.41 -13.42
C ILE A 213 9.18 -2.67 -14.30
N LYS A 214 9.32 -3.86 -13.72
CA LYS A 214 9.10 -5.15 -14.40
C LYS A 214 7.63 -5.43 -14.72
N ALA A 215 6.67 -4.70 -14.15
CA ALA A 215 5.23 -4.84 -14.40
C ALA A 215 4.70 -3.91 -15.51
N PHE A 216 5.56 -3.08 -16.11
CA PHE A 216 5.22 -2.23 -17.25
C PHE A 216 5.25 -3.03 -18.56
N THR A 217 4.28 -3.93 -18.73
CA THR A 217 4.17 -4.83 -19.89
C THR A 217 2.70 -4.99 -20.33
N GLY A 218 2.45 -5.49 -21.55
CA GLY A 218 1.11 -5.91 -21.96
C GLY A 218 0.16 -4.78 -22.40
N HIS A 219 0.67 -3.55 -22.49
CA HIS A 219 -0.02 -2.43 -23.11
C HIS A 219 1.02 -1.48 -23.74
N PRO A 220 0.80 -0.92 -24.95
CA PRO A 220 1.78 -0.08 -25.64
C PRO A 220 2.29 1.10 -24.78
N THR A 221 1.41 1.79 -24.08
CA THR A 221 1.76 2.90 -23.18
C THR A 221 2.67 2.45 -22.05
N LEU A 222 2.36 1.30 -21.41
CA LEU A 222 3.17 0.77 -20.31
C LEU A 222 4.56 0.35 -20.81
N GLU A 223 4.64 -0.38 -21.91
CA GLU A 223 5.92 -0.85 -22.47
C GLU A 223 6.82 0.32 -22.87
N LYS A 224 6.23 1.37 -23.46
CA LYS A 224 6.95 2.60 -23.83
C LYS A 224 7.46 3.33 -22.58
N LEU A 225 6.61 3.50 -21.55
CA LEU A 225 6.99 4.09 -20.27
C LEU A 225 8.13 3.31 -19.59
N GLY A 226 8.04 1.98 -19.59
CA GLY A 226 9.05 1.09 -19.03
C GLY A 226 10.40 1.20 -19.75
N LYS A 227 10.40 1.23 -21.09
CA LYS A 227 11.63 1.39 -21.91
C LYS A 227 12.28 2.75 -21.68
N LEU A 228 11.50 3.83 -21.72
CA LEU A 228 12.04 5.19 -21.60
C LEU A 228 12.52 5.51 -20.18
N THR A 229 11.85 4.97 -19.16
CA THR A 229 12.31 5.09 -17.77
C THR A 229 13.70 4.47 -17.60
N LYS A 230 13.90 3.25 -18.13
CA LYS A 230 15.22 2.57 -18.09
C LYS A 230 16.29 3.33 -18.87
N ALA A 231 15.91 4.00 -19.95
CA ALA A 231 16.81 4.81 -20.76
C ALA A 231 17.03 6.23 -20.20
N GLY A 232 16.40 6.61 -19.08
CA GLY A 232 16.49 7.96 -18.50
C GLY A 232 15.91 9.07 -19.39
N LYS A 233 15.02 8.75 -20.32
CA LYS A 233 14.47 9.69 -21.32
C LYS A 233 13.27 10.47 -20.77
N ILE A 234 13.52 11.29 -19.74
CA ILE A 234 12.49 12.03 -19.00
C ILE A 234 11.65 12.95 -19.91
N GLU A 235 12.27 13.75 -20.76
CA GLU A 235 11.53 14.69 -21.62
C GLU A 235 10.60 13.95 -22.60
N THR A 236 11.07 12.85 -23.19
CA THR A 236 10.25 12.01 -24.07
C THR A 236 9.08 11.35 -23.33
N ILE A 237 9.19 11.11 -22.02
CA ILE A 237 8.07 10.57 -21.23
C ILE A 237 6.92 11.57 -21.13
N LYS A 238 7.23 12.87 -21.01
CA LYS A 238 6.22 13.94 -20.88
C LYS A 238 5.37 14.11 -22.14
N GLU A 239 5.94 13.78 -23.31
CA GLU A 239 5.27 13.91 -24.61
C GLU A 239 4.39 12.70 -24.97
N ILE A 240 4.39 11.64 -24.15
CA ILE A 240 3.62 10.43 -24.43
C ILE A 240 2.15 10.64 -24.06
N ARG A 241 1.28 10.31 -25.01
CA ARG A 241 -0.15 10.10 -24.75
C ARG A 241 -0.36 8.97 -23.72
N GLY A 242 -1.09 9.26 -22.65
CA GLY A 242 -1.22 8.38 -21.48
C GLY A 242 0.05 8.32 -20.62
N GLY A 243 1.00 9.22 -20.85
CA GLY A 243 2.27 9.31 -20.14
C GLY A 243 2.11 9.87 -18.73
N THR A 244 3.22 10.37 -18.19
CA THR A 244 3.27 11.01 -16.87
C THR A 244 4.09 12.27 -17.01
N PHE A 245 3.65 13.38 -16.42
CA PHE A 245 4.45 14.59 -16.40
C PHE A 245 5.55 14.48 -15.34
N VAL A 246 6.66 13.80 -15.69
CA VAL A 246 7.78 13.52 -14.79
C VAL A 246 8.47 14.81 -14.34
N ARG A 247 8.20 15.24 -13.11
CA ARG A 247 8.77 16.47 -12.53
C ARG A 247 10.17 16.30 -11.96
N SER A 248 10.53 15.07 -11.59
CA SER A 248 11.86 14.71 -11.09
C SER A 248 12.10 13.20 -11.22
N PRO A 249 13.33 12.69 -11.06
CA PRO A 249 13.60 11.25 -11.07
C PRO A 249 12.76 10.46 -10.06
N ALA A 250 12.28 11.10 -8.99
CA ALA A 250 11.39 10.51 -8.01
C ALA A 250 9.94 10.28 -8.50
N TRP A 251 9.63 10.67 -9.74
CA TRP A 251 8.37 10.42 -10.44
C TRP A 251 8.49 9.31 -11.48
N LEU A 252 9.71 8.78 -11.69
CA LEU A 252 9.92 7.68 -12.63
C LEU A 252 9.32 6.38 -12.11
N ALA A 253 8.94 5.53 -13.06
CA ALA A 253 8.40 4.21 -12.80
C ALA A 253 9.30 3.41 -11.83
N GLY A 254 8.70 2.90 -10.76
CA GLY A 254 9.38 2.13 -9.72
C GLY A 254 10.14 2.93 -8.66
N ALA A 255 10.26 4.25 -8.75
CA ALA A 255 11.10 5.02 -7.81
C ALA A 255 10.65 4.91 -6.34
N ILE A 256 9.35 4.81 -6.08
CA ILE A 256 8.79 4.60 -4.73
C ILE A 256 8.79 3.11 -4.38
N TYR A 257 8.45 2.25 -5.33
CA TYR A 257 8.52 0.81 -5.15
C TYR A 257 9.90 0.39 -4.65
N ASN A 258 10.95 0.88 -5.30
CA ASN A 258 12.32 0.46 -5.05
C ASN A 258 12.83 0.78 -3.65
N SER A 259 12.43 1.91 -3.05
CA SER A 259 12.92 2.35 -1.74
C SER A 259 11.92 2.20 -0.60
N ARG A 260 10.61 2.10 -0.86
CA ARG A 260 9.58 1.97 0.19
C ARG A 260 8.91 0.62 0.24
N ILE A 261 8.76 -0.04 -0.90
CA ILE A 261 7.94 -1.27 -1.02
C ILE A 261 8.83 -2.51 -1.10
N HIS A 262 9.81 -2.51 -2.00
CA HIS A 262 10.77 -3.59 -2.15
C HIS A 262 11.47 -3.99 -0.84
N PRO A 263 11.94 -3.04 0.01
CA PRO A 263 12.69 -3.44 1.21
C PRO A 263 11.85 -4.09 2.30
N ILE A 264 10.53 -3.86 2.28
CA ILE A 264 9.59 -4.47 3.23
C ILE A 264 8.98 -5.77 2.67
N VAL A 265 9.14 -6.05 1.38
CA VAL A 265 8.81 -7.35 0.81
C VAL A 265 9.86 -8.36 1.28
N PRO A 266 9.48 -9.52 1.85
CA PRO A 266 8.17 -10.16 1.74
C PRO A 266 7.37 -10.18 3.06
N TYR A 267 7.28 -9.08 3.82
CA TYR A 267 6.46 -9.02 5.04
C TYR A 267 5.06 -9.58 4.76
N ALA A 268 4.63 -10.60 5.50
CA ALA A 268 3.36 -11.26 5.25
C ALA A 268 2.20 -10.28 5.48
N ILE A 269 1.33 -10.17 4.48
CA ILE A 269 0.14 -9.30 4.49
C ILE A 269 -1.08 -10.09 4.03
N ARG A 270 -2.26 -9.68 4.47
CA ARG A 270 -3.56 -10.19 4.03
C ARG A 270 -3.99 -9.59 2.70
N GLY A 271 -3.69 -8.32 2.47
CA GLY A 271 -4.18 -7.57 1.32
C GLY A 271 -3.66 -6.14 1.30
N ALA A 272 -4.02 -5.41 0.25
CA ALA A 272 -3.65 -4.02 0.05
C ALA A 272 -4.86 -3.10 -0.09
N ILE A 273 -4.75 -1.88 0.45
CA ILE A 273 -5.66 -0.76 0.20
C ILE A 273 -4.93 0.37 -0.55
N TRP A 274 -5.62 1.01 -1.49
CA TRP A 274 -5.04 2.01 -2.38
C TRP A 274 -5.94 3.24 -2.56
N TYR A 275 -5.38 4.45 -2.43
CA TYR A 275 -6.11 5.68 -2.73
C TYR A 275 -5.21 6.70 -3.46
N GLN A 276 -5.40 6.75 -4.78
CA GLN A 276 -4.70 7.64 -5.69
C GLN A 276 -5.52 7.84 -6.97
N ALA A 277 -5.35 9.02 -7.56
CA ALA A 277 -5.17 9.30 -8.99
C ALA A 277 -4.94 10.79 -9.24
N GLU A 278 -5.04 11.67 -8.22
CA GLU A 278 -5.11 13.12 -8.41
C GLU A 278 -3.87 13.66 -9.14
N SER A 279 -2.68 13.12 -8.88
CA SER A 279 -1.47 13.51 -9.59
C SER A 279 -1.34 12.96 -11.02
N ASN A 280 -2.19 12.03 -11.44
CA ASN A 280 -2.35 11.64 -12.85
C ASN A 280 -3.43 12.47 -13.57
N CYS A 281 -4.04 13.43 -12.87
CA CYS A 281 -5.12 14.29 -13.38
C CYS A 281 -4.76 15.79 -13.31
N GLY A 282 -3.50 16.11 -12.97
CA GLY A 282 -3.03 17.49 -12.86
C GLY A 282 -2.82 18.16 -14.22
N ILE A 283 -2.47 19.45 -14.20
CA ILE A 283 -2.11 20.20 -15.41
C ILE A 283 -0.94 19.49 -16.13
N GLY A 284 -1.12 19.22 -17.42
CA GLY A 284 -0.15 18.53 -18.28
C GLY A 284 -0.13 17.00 -18.15
N GLU A 285 -0.97 16.44 -17.27
CA GLU A 285 -1.14 14.98 -17.16
C GLU A 285 -2.22 14.46 -18.11
N ASP A 286 -2.16 13.16 -18.37
CA ASP A 286 -3.10 12.46 -19.24
C ASP A 286 -3.61 11.20 -18.51
N PRO A 287 -4.84 11.21 -17.98
CA PRO A 287 -5.38 10.08 -17.22
C PRO A 287 -5.72 8.87 -18.09
N ARG A 288 -5.52 8.94 -19.41
CA ARG A 288 -5.66 7.79 -20.30
C ARG A 288 -4.78 6.63 -19.87
N ASP A 289 -5.30 5.43 -20.10
CA ASP A 289 -4.68 4.15 -19.76
C ASP A 289 -4.42 3.94 -18.25
N TYR A 290 -5.02 4.75 -17.38
CA TYR A 290 -4.87 4.59 -15.94
C TYR A 290 -5.38 3.22 -15.47
N ALA A 291 -6.41 2.64 -16.10
CA ALA A 291 -6.85 1.28 -15.82
C ALA A 291 -5.73 0.25 -16.08
N HIS A 292 -4.92 0.44 -17.12
CA HIS A 292 -3.77 -0.43 -17.41
C HIS A 292 -2.66 -0.23 -16.38
N LYS A 293 -2.39 1.01 -15.95
CA LYS A 293 -1.44 1.30 -14.87
C LYS A 293 -1.86 0.67 -13.54
N MET A 294 -3.14 0.73 -13.19
CA MET A 294 -3.71 0.03 -12.03
C MET A 294 -3.52 -1.49 -12.11
N ARG A 295 -3.77 -2.10 -13.28
CA ARG A 295 -3.53 -3.54 -13.47
C ARG A 295 -2.04 -3.91 -13.33
N ALA A 296 -1.14 -3.06 -13.81
CA ALA A 296 0.31 -3.20 -13.61
C ALA A 296 0.71 -3.06 -12.13
N LEU A 297 0.10 -2.12 -11.39
CA LEU A 297 0.29 -1.99 -9.94
C LEU A 297 -0.11 -3.27 -9.20
N ILE A 298 -1.34 -3.73 -9.43
CA ILE A 298 -1.91 -4.92 -8.77
C ILE A 298 -1.08 -6.16 -9.08
N SER A 299 -0.80 -6.42 -10.35
CA SER A 299 0.01 -7.57 -10.76
C SER A 299 1.46 -7.49 -10.25
N GLY A 300 2.04 -6.29 -10.28
CA GLY A 300 3.38 -6.03 -9.76
C GLY A 300 3.51 -6.34 -8.27
N TRP A 301 2.56 -5.89 -7.46
CA TRP A 301 2.55 -6.16 -6.02
C TRP A 301 2.23 -7.62 -5.72
N ARG A 302 1.26 -8.22 -6.42
CA ARG A 302 0.99 -9.67 -6.32
C ARG A 302 2.24 -10.51 -6.58
N LYS A 303 3.02 -10.14 -7.59
CA LYS A 303 4.29 -10.81 -7.91
C LYS A 303 5.36 -10.55 -6.84
N ALA A 304 5.49 -9.32 -6.34
CA ALA A 304 6.46 -8.97 -5.31
C ALA A 304 6.23 -9.77 -4.02
N TRP A 305 4.98 -9.87 -3.57
CA TRP A 305 4.60 -10.65 -2.39
C TRP A 305 4.45 -12.15 -2.64
N ASN A 306 4.61 -12.61 -3.89
CA ASN A 306 4.34 -13.98 -4.29
C ASN A 306 2.93 -14.46 -3.89
N GLN A 307 1.93 -13.60 -4.09
CA GLN A 307 0.52 -13.86 -3.80
C GLN A 307 -0.34 -13.49 -5.03
N PRO A 308 -0.56 -14.41 -5.99
CA PRO A 308 -1.26 -14.12 -7.24
C PRO A 308 -2.73 -13.70 -7.05
N SER A 309 -3.31 -14.02 -5.91
CA SER A 309 -4.69 -13.71 -5.54
C SER A 309 -4.80 -12.66 -4.43
N LEU A 310 -3.72 -11.90 -4.13
CA LEU A 310 -3.69 -10.87 -3.09
C LEU A 310 -4.92 -9.94 -3.23
N PRO A 311 -5.79 -9.85 -2.21
CA PRO A 311 -6.89 -8.90 -2.16
C PRO A 311 -6.38 -7.46 -2.34
N PHE A 312 -7.05 -6.70 -3.21
CA PHE A 312 -6.64 -5.34 -3.53
C PHE A 312 -7.87 -4.43 -3.63
N TYR A 313 -8.06 -3.56 -2.64
CA TYR A 313 -9.22 -2.66 -2.58
C TYR A 313 -8.78 -1.22 -2.76
N TYR A 314 -9.51 -0.43 -3.54
CA TYR A 314 -9.10 0.93 -3.85
C TYR A 314 -10.25 1.92 -3.84
N VAL A 315 -9.89 3.20 -3.79
CA VAL A 315 -10.84 4.29 -3.68
C VAL A 315 -10.85 5.07 -4.99
N GLN A 316 -12.04 5.21 -5.56
CA GLN A 316 -12.30 6.08 -6.70
C GLN A 316 -12.13 7.55 -6.27
N LEU A 317 -11.63 8.41 -7.15
CA LEU A 317 -11.44 9.83 -6.83
C LEU A 317 -12.72 10.49 -6.31
N PRO A 318 -12.60 11.43 -5.36
CA PRO A 318 -13.74 12.16 -4.83
C PRO A 318 -14.29 13.13 -5.88
N GLN A 319 -15.35 13.84 -5.54
CA GLN A 319 -15.84 14.93 -6.39
C GLN A 319 -14.77 16.03 -6.52
N TRP A 320 -14.50 16.44 -7.75
CA TRP A 320 -13.70 17.60 -8.09
C TRP A 320 -14.10 18.09 -9.48
N ASP A 321 -14.26 19.40 -9.65
CA ASP A 321 -14.62 20.02 -10.93
C ASP A 321 -13.43 20.03 -11.90
N SER A 322 -13.29 18.92 -12.63
CA SER A 322 -12.28 18.75 -13.66
C SER A 322 -12.67 17.62 -14.62
N TYR A 323 -12.56 17.88 -15.92
CA TYR A 323 -12.69 16.86 -16.96
C TYR A 323 -11.79 15.64 -16.72
N ALA A 324 -10.56 15.86 -16.25
CA ALA A 324 -9.61 14.77 -15.99
C ALA A 324 -10.09 13.84 -14.86
N TRP A 325 -10.84 14.37 -13.88
CA TRP A 325 -11.41 13.58 -12.79
C TRP A 325 -12.48 12.63 -13.30
N THR A 326 -13.41 13.09 -14.14
CA THR A 326 -14.43 12.23 -14.76
C THR A 326 -13.77 11.08 -15.52
N TYR A 327 -12.75 11.38 -16.32
CA TYR A 327 -12.00 10.34 -17.04
C TYR A 327 -11.30 9.35 -16.10
N ALA A 328 -10.61 9.84 -15.07
CA ALA A 328 -9.88 8.99 -14.12
C ALA A 328 -10.82 8.11 -13.29
N ARG A 329 -12.00 8.61 -12.90
CA ARG A 329 -13.02 7.82 -12.20
C ARG A 329 -13.51 6.65 -13.06
N GLU A 330 -13.69 6.87 -14.36
CA GLU A 330 -14.05 5.80 -15.31
C GLU A 330 -12.90 4.79 -15.48
N GLU A 331 -11.66 5.25 -15.59
CA GLU A 331 -10.50 4.35 -15.64
C GLU A 331 -10.33 3.52 -14.35
N GLN A 332 -10.56 4.13 -13.18
CA GLN A 332 -10.59 3.42 -11.90
C GLN A 332 -11.71 2.37 -11.87
N ARG A 333 -12.89 2.66 -12.43
CA ARG A 333 -13.96 1.68 -12.57
C ARG A 333 -13.56 0.54 -13.51
N ARG A 334 -12.97 0.84 -14.67
CA ARG A 334 -12.49 -0.17 -15.64
C ARG A 334 -11.37 -1.05 -15.11
N ALA A 335 -10.64 -0.59 -14.09
CA ALA A 335 -9.62 -1.39 -13.40
C ALA A 335 -10.22 -2.56 -12.59
N MET A 336 -11.53 -2.54 -12.28
CA MET A 336 -12.23 -3.61 -11.53
C MET A 336 -12.28 -4.96 -12.25
N ASN A 337 -11.90 -5.03 -13.54
CA ASN A 337 -11.86 -6.29 -14.30
C ASN A 337 -10.65 -7.19 -13.92
N VAL A 338 -10.27 -7.19 -12.64
CA VAL A 338 -9.22 -8.02 -12.06
C VAL A 338 -9.82 -8.74 -10.85
N SER A 339 -9.63 -10.06 -10.78
CA SER A 339 -10.15 -10.87 -9.67
C SER A 339 -9.62 -10.37 -8.31
N ASN A 340 -10.39 -10.61 -7.24
CA ASN A 340 -10.06 -10.19 -5.87
C ASN A 340 -9.76 -8.69 -5.74
N THR A 341 -10.48 -7.86 -6.50
CA THR A 341 -10.46 -6.41 -6.36
C THR A 341 -11.82 -5.86 -5.94
N GLY A 342 -11.81 -4.63 -5.43
CA GLY A 342 -13.01 -3.89 -5.06
C GLY A 342 -12.73 -2.41 -5.07
N MET A 343 -13.74 -1.62 -5.44
CA MET A 343 -13.65 -0.17 -5.54
C MET A 343 -14.67 0.49 -4.61
N VAL A 344 -14.23 1.52 -3.91
CA VAL A 344 -15.09 2.40 -3.12
C VAL A 344 -15.37 3.66 -3.91
N VAL A 345 -16.64 3.95 -4.14
CA VAL A 345 -17.12 5.20 -4.74
C VAL A 345 -17.16 6.28 -3.66
N THR A 346 -16.66 7.48 -3.98
CA THR A 346 -16.59 8.62 -3.03
C THR A 346 -17.04 9.95 -3.62
N ILE A 347 -17.60 9.96 -4.84
CA ILE A 347 -18.12 11.16 -5.49
C ILE A 347 -19.20 11.86 -4.65
N ASP A 348 -19.96 11.10 -3.87
CA ASP A 348 -21.03 11.60 -3.00
C ASP A 348 -20.50 12.26 -1.72
N LEU A 349 -19.22 12.06 -1.38
CA LEU A 349 -18.57 12.63 -0.20
C LEU A 349 -18.00 14.04 -0.47
N ASP A 350 -18.66 14.80 -1.34
CA ASP A 350 -18.25 16.16 -1.69
C ASP A 350 -18.14 17.06 -0.46
N HIS A 351 -17.17 17.97 -0.52
CA HIS A 351 -16.94 18.97 0.49
C HIS A 351 -16.59 20.29 -0.17
N GLN A 352 -17.56 20.85 -0.91
CA GLN A 352 -17.42 22.13 -1.59
C GLN A 352 -16.25 22.13 -2.60
N ASN A 353 -16.16 21.06 -3.40
CA ASN A 353 -15.08 20.92 -4.38
C ASN A 353 -13.69 20.99 -3.72
N ASP A 354 -13.48 20.21 -2.65
CA ASP A 354 -12.17 20.05 -1.99
C ASP A 354 -11.45 18.80 -2.51
N ILE A 355 -10.18 18.96 -2.90
CA ILE A 355 -9.34 17.87 -3.44
C ILE A 355 -8.93 16.89 -2.34
N HIS A 356 -8.97 17.33 -1.08
CA HIS A 356 -8.72 16.50 0.10
C HIS A 356 -9.91 16.53 1.08
N PRO A 357 -11.10 16.01 0.71
CA PRO A 357 -12.28 16.04 1.56
C PRO A 357 -11.98 15.42 2.92
N PRO A 358 -12.39 16.03 4.05
CA PRO A 358 -11.94 15.59 5.35
C PRO A 358 -12.64 14.30 5.80
N ASN A 359 -13.75 13.91 5.16
CA ASN A 359 -14.52 12.71 5.51
C ASN A 359 -13.77 11.42 5.11
N LYS A 360 -12.75 11.07 5.88
CA LYS A 360 -12.05 9.78 5.77
C LYS A 360 -12.76 8.66 6.52
N ILE A 361 -13.78 9.00 7.31
CA ILE A 361 -14.65 8.06 8.02
C ILE A 361 -15.39 7.20 7.00
N ASP A 362 -16.19 7.80 6.13
CA ASP A 362 -16.97 7.02 5.14
C ASP A 362 -16.08 6.29 4.14
N VAL A 363 -14.93 6.88 3.78
CA VAL A 363 -13.95 6.20 2.90
C VAL A 363 -13.42 4.92 3.56
N GLY A 364 -12.96 5.00 4.80
CA GLY A 364 -12.40 3.86 5.53
C GLY A 364 -13.46 2.80 5.87
N GLU A 365 -14.67 3.21 6.28
CA GLU A 365 -15.79 2.30 6.56
C GLU A 365 -16.18 1.53 5.29
N ARG A 366 -16.38 2.23 4.16
CA ARG A 366 -16.71 1.59 2.88
C ARG A 366 -15.60 0.65 2.39
N LEU A 367 -14.32 1.02 2.57
CA LEU A 367 -13.19 0.16 2.24
C LEU A 367 -13.20 -1.13 3.06
N ALA A 368 -13.53 -1.06 4.35
CA ALA A 368 -13.51 -2.23 5.24
C ALA A 368 -14.61 -3.25 4.92
N LEU A 369 -15.72 -2.82 4.33
CA LEU A 369 -16.81 -3.74 3.96
C LEU A 369 -16.37 -4.77 2.91
N TRP A 370 -15.49 -4.38 1.98
CA TRP A 370 -15.00 -5.26 0.92
C TRP A 370 -14.28 -6.52 1.44
N PRO A 371 -13.22 -6.43 2.27
CA PRO A 371 -12.60 -7.61 2.85
C PRO A 371 -13.52 -8.34 3.83
N LEU A 372 -14.37 -7.63 4.60
CA LEU A 372 -15.36 -8.28 5.45
C LEU A 372 -16.24 -9.25 4.65
N ALA A 373 -16.75 -8.81 3.50
CA ALA A 373 -17.56 -9.68 2.65
C ALA A 373 -16.74 -10.71 1.85
N LYS A 374 -15.62 -10.31 1.24
CA LYS A 374 -14.91 -11.13 0.25
C LYS A 374 -13.78 -11.99 0.80
N VAL A 375 -13.16 -11.57 1.90
CA VAL A 375 -12.05 -12.30 2.55
C VAL A 375 -12.56 -13.05 3.78
N TYR A 376 -13.37 -12.39 4.60
CA TYR A 376 -13.87 -12.94 5.86
C TYR A 376 -15.31 -13.48 5.76
N SER A 377 -15.85 -13.56 4.55
CA SER A 377 -17.15 -14.20 4.24
C SER A 377 -18.34 -13.68 5.08
N ARG A 378 -18.29 -12.42 5.52
CA ARG A 378 -19.42 -11.78 6.21
C ARG A 378 -20.56 -11.54 5.20
N LYS A 379 -21.77 -11.95 5.56
CA LYS A 379 -22.98 -11.73 4.76
C LYS A 379 -23.49 -10.30 4.98
N ILE A 380 -22.87 -9.34 4.31
CA ILE A 380 -23.17 -7.91 4.43
C ILE A 380 -23.26 -7.25 3.04
N HIS A 381 -23.94 -6.12 2.97
CA HIS A 381 -23.85 -5.22 1.83
C HIS A 381 -22.49 -4.52 1.87
N PHE A 382 -21.69 -4.68 0.81
CA PHE A 382 -20.27 -4.25 0.82
C PHE A 382 -19.89 -3.23 -0.25
N SER A 383 -20.83 -2.91 -1.13
CA SER A 383 -20.65 -1.90 -2.17
C SER A 383 -21.97 -1.19 -2.41
N GLY A 384 -21.89 0.05 -2.90
CA GLY A 384 -23.03 0.74 -3.50
C GLY A 384 -23.25 0.29 -4.95
N PRO A 385 -24.17 0.94 -5.69
CA PRO A 385 -24.46 0.61 -7.08
C PRO A 385 -23.20 0.58 -7.94
N LEU A 386 -23.00 -0.52 -8.67
CA LEU A 386 -21.89 -0.69 -9.62
C LEU A 386 -22.45 -0.80 -11.03
N TYR A 387 -22.00 0.08 -11.92
CA TYR A 387 -22.42 0.03 -13.33
C TYR A 387 -22.19 -1.35 -13.94
N ARG A 388 -23.25 -1.91 -14.55
CA ARG A 388 -23.25 -3.21 -15.23
C ARG A 388 -23.34 -3.05 -16.73
N SER A 389 -24.35 -2.35 -17.23
CA SER A 389 -24.63 -2.27 -18.67
C SER A 389 -25.43 -1.01 -19.02
N ILE A 390 -25.41 -0.64 -20.30
CA ILE A 390 -26.39 0.27 -20.89
C ILE A 390 -27.11 -0.42 -22.05
N LYS A 391 -28.38 -0.06 -22.24
CA LYS A 391 -29.15 -0.35 -23.46
C LYS A 391 -29.79 0.95 -23.94
N ILE A 392 -29.55 1.29 -25.21
CA ILE A 392 -30.16 2.46 -25.85
C ILE A 392 -31.39 1.97 -26.62
N ASP A 393 -32.54 2.60 -26.38
CA ASP A 393 -33.79 2.34 -27.08
C ASP A 393 -34.45 3.68 -27.46
N ASN A 394 -34.50 3.98 -28.76
CA ASN A 394 -35.02 5.23 -29.33
C ASN A 394 -34.61 6.48 -28.53
N GLU A 395 -35.50 7.01 -27.70
CA GLU A 395 -35.34 8.25 -26.93
C GLU A 395 -34.84 8.02 -25.48
N ALA A 396 -34.53 6.79 -25.09
CA ALA A 396 -34.14 6.43 -23.72
C ALA A 396 -32.81 5.65 -23.63
N ILE A 397 -32.09 5.89 -22.54
CA ILE A 397 -30.91 5.12 -22.15
C ILE A 397 -31.24 4.39 -20.84
N HIS A 398 -31.29 3.07 -20.90
CA HIS A 398 -31.48 2.21 -19.74
C HIS A 398 -30.11 1.84 -19.16
N VAL A 399 -29.87 2.20 -17.91
CA VAL A 399 -28.61 1.91 -17.20
C VAL A 399 -28.87 0.87 -16.11
N GLU A 400 -28.15 -0.24 -16.16
CA GLU A 400 -28.24 -1.30 -15.15
C GLU A 400 -27.09 -1.21 -14.16
N PHE A 401 -27.40 -1.49 -12.90
CA PHE A 401 -26.42 -1.52 -11.81
C PHE A 401 -26.52 -2.82 -11.03
N ASP A 402 -25.38 -3.38 -10.67
CA ASP A 402 -25.26 -4.39 -9.62
C ASP A 402 -25.22 -3.70 -8.24
N GLN A 403 -25.33 -4.48 -7.15
CA GLN A 403 -25.16 -3.98 -5.77
C GLN A 403 -26.13 -2.85 -5.36
N VAL A 404 -27.35 -2.86 -5.92
CA VAL A 404 -28.39 -1.85 -5.68
C VAL A 404 -29.21 -2.06 -4.40
N HIS A 405 -29.08 -3.22 -3.74
CA HIS A 405 -29.72 -3.56 -2.45
C HIS A 405 -31.18 -3.12 -2.32
N LYS A 406 -31.45 -1.99 -1.63
CA LYS A 406 -32.79 -1.45 -1.36
C LYS A 406 -33.35 -0.60 -2.51
N GLY A 407 -32.64 -0.51 -3.63
CA GLY A 407 -32.97 0.32 -4.79
C GLY A 407 -32.06 1.53 -4.93
N LEU A 408 -32.28 2.26 -6.02
CA LEU A 408 -31.62 3.54 -6.31
C LEU A 408 -32.45 4.69 -5.75
N MET A 409 -31.78 5.71 -5.21
CA MET A 409 -32.41 6.94 -4.74
C MET A 409 -31.54 8.15 -5.05
N ALA A 410 -32.17 9.31 -5.26
CA ALA A 410 -31.47 10.58 -5.13
C ALA A 410 -31.20 10.82 -3.64
N GLY A 411 -29.93 11.00 -3.27
CA GLY A 411 -29.53 11.07 -1.87
C GLY A 411 -28.48 12.14 -1.61
N LYS A 412 -28.44 12.60 -0.36
CA LYS A 412 -27.37 13.44 0.19
C LYS A 412 -26.55 12.61 1.17
N ALA A 413 -25.24 12.58 0.99
CA ALA A 413 -24.33 12.00 1.97
C ALA A 413 -23.98 13.03 3.06
N THR A 414 -23.99 12.58 4.30
CA THR A 414 -23.36 13.19 5.47
C THR A 414 -22.45 12.13 6.10
N VAL A 415 -21.59 12.52 7.04
CA VAL A 415 -20.71 11.55 7.72
C VAL A 415 -21.52 10.37 8.28
N GLY A 416 -21.22 9.15 7.82
CA GLY A 416 -21.84 7.91 8.27
C GLY A 416 -23.28 7.68 7.81
N ARG A 417 -23.84 8.54 6.95
CA ARG A 417 -25.26 8.44 6.56
C ARG A 417 -25.52 8.96 5.15
N VAL A 418 -26.35 8.23 4.40
CA VAL A 418 -26.96 8.73 3.17
C VAL A 418 -28.47 8.86 3.41
N THR A 419 -29.02 10.04 3.17
CA THR A 419 -30.46 10.32 3.28
C THR A 419 -31.06 10.56 1.92
N GLU A 420 -32.19 9.90 1.64
CA GLU A 420 -33.01 10.19 0.47
C GLU A 420 -33.44 11.66 0.47
N ILE A 421 -33.31 12.31 -0.68
CA ILE A 421 -33.94 13.60 -0.94
C ILE A 421 -35.25 13.30 -1.65
N LYS A 422 -36.38 13.36 -0.93
CA LYS A 422 -37.70 13.14 -1.53
C LYS A 422 -37.94 14.15 -2.64
N ASN A 423 -38.38 13.66 -3.80
CA ASN A 423 -38.51 14.45 -5.04
C ASN A 423 -37.19 15.14 -5.45
N GLY A 424 -36.05 14.57 -5.05
CA GLY A 424 -34.74 15.08 -5.41
C GLY A 424 -34.53 15.01 -6.92
N ILE A 425 -34.05 16.12 -7.48
CA ILE A 425 -33.73 16.22 -8.90
C ILE A 425 -32.39 15.51 -9.13
N LEU A 426 -32.36 14.56 -10.06
CA LEU A 426 -31.09 14.06 -10.59
C LEU A 426 -30.50 15.16 -11.47
N ASN A 427 -29.38 15.73 -11.05
CA ASN A 427 -28.75 16.85 -11.75
C ASN A 427 -28.21 16.47 -13.15
N GLY A 428 -28.11 15.17 -13.45
CA GLY A 428 -27.74 14.66 -14.75
C GLY A 428 -26.92 13.38 -14.67
N PHE A 429 -26.46 12.92 -15.83
CA PHE A 429 -25.47 11.87 -16.02
C PHE A 429 -24.41 12.39 -16.98
N GLU A 430 -23.17 11.94 -16.81
CA GLU A 430 -22.11 12.20 -17.78
C GLU A 430 -21.98 10.96 -18.69
N ILE A 431 -22.05 11.15 -20.00
CA ILE A 431 -21.96 10.06 -20.97
C ILE A 431 -20.79 10.33 -21.91
N THR A 432 -20.00 9.30 -22.23
CA THR A 432 -18.92 9.43 -23.22
C THR A 432 -19.26 8.71 -24.52
N GLY A 433 -19.16 9.41 -25.64
CA GLY A 433 -19.31 8.87 -26.98
C GLY A 433 -18.19 7.92 -27.35
N LYS A 434 -18.35 7.18 -28.46
CA LYS A 434 -17.30 6.27 -28.99
C LYS A 434 -16.02 7.02 -29.40
N ASP A 435 -16.14 8.31 -29.70
CA ASP A 435 -15.06 9.24 -29.99
C ASP A 435 -14.32 9.72 -28.71
N GLY A 436 -14.83 9.39 -27.52
CA GLY A 436 -14.29 9.80 -26.24
C GLY A 436 -14.68 11.22 -25.82
N VAL A 437 -15.63 11.85 -26.52
CA VAL A 437 -16.21 13.14 -26.13
C VAL A 437 -17.24 12.90 -25.04
N TRP A 438 -17.21 13.72 -23.98
CA TRP A 438 -18.18 13.65 -22.88
C TRP A 438 -19.33 14.62 -23.13
N HIS A 439 -20.55 14.18 -22.82
CA HIS A 439 -21.83 14.87 -23.01
C HIS A 439 -22.59 14.93 -21.70
#